data_AF-A0A7V1FUU9-F1
#
_entry.id   AF-A0A7V1FUU9-F1
#
_cell.length_a   1.000
_cell.length_b   1.000
_cell.length_c   1.000
_cell.angle_alpha   90.00
_cell.angle_beta   90.00
_cell.angle_gamma   90.00
#
_symmetry.space_group_name_H-M   'P 1'
#
loop_
_entity.id
_entity.type
_entity.pdbx_description
1 polymer ?
#
loop_
_entity_poly.entity_id
_entity_poly.type
_entity_poly.pdbx_seq_one_letter_code
_entity_poly.pdbx_strand_id
1 'polypeptide(L)'
;MSDNHTLTRSFLRPITGDAHLRPPCEVTCPIHTDVQRYVQLVAEGRPAAALAVVRETNPLPQVIGRICAHPCEEDCRRGQVDEPIAICNLKRAAG
;
A
#
# COMPACT_ATOMS: atom_id res chain seq x y z
N MET A 1 -19.87 -29.61 11.99
CA MET A 1 -20.43 -28.74 10.95
C MET A 1 -19.25 -28.13 10.23
N SER A 2 -18.94 -28.72 9.08
CA SER A 2 -17.95 -28.32 8.08
C SER A 2 -18.12 -26.84 7.67
N ASP A 3 -17.12 -26.08 7.19
CA ASP A 3 -16.27 -26.31 6.02
C ASP A 3 -15.10 -25.29 6.04
N ASN A 4 -13.84 -25.73 5.90
CA ASN A 4 -13.09 -25.85 4.64
C ASN A 4 -12.64 -24.50 4.04
N HIS A 5 -11.42 -24.06 4.38
CA HIS A 5 -10.49 -23.65 3.32
C HIS A 5 -9.03 -23.71 3.75
N THR A 6 -8.50 -24.91 3.60
CA THR A 6 -7.10 -25.21 3.34
C THR A 6 -6.62 -24.41 2.10
N LEU A 7 -5.44 -23.77 2.22
CA LEU A 7 -4.49 -23.36 1.16
C LEU A 7 -4.87 -22.24 0.17
N THR A 8 -4.36 -21.02 0.42
CA THR A 8 -3.80 -20.14 -0.64
C THR A 8 -2.67 -19.25 -0.11
N ARG A 9 -1.44 -19.78 -0.16
CA ARG A 9 -0.25 -19.09 -0.73
C ARG A 9 -0.10 -17.59 -0.36
N SER A 10 0.43 -17.26 0.82
CA SER A 10 1.08 -15.95 1.07
C SER A 10 2.18 -16.05 2.13
N PHE A 11 3.05 -17.03 1.91
CA PHE A 11 4.21 -17.43 2.70
C PHE A 11 5.35 -16.39 2.73
N LEU A 12 5.05 -15.08 2.79
CA LEU A 12 6.02 -13.99 2.95
C LEU A 12 5.42 -12.82 3.77
N ARG A 13 5.32 -12.98 5.10
CA ARG A 13 5.34 -11.88 6.08
C ARG A 13 6.42 -12.29 7.08
N PRO A 14 7.59 -11.62 7.16
CA PRO A 14 7.67 -10.32 7.84
C PRO A 14 8.86 -9.40 7.43
N ILE A 15 8.73 -8.08 7.64
CA ILE A 15 9.88 -7.23 7.99
C ILE A 15 9.53 -6.46 9.28
N THR A 16 9.78 -7.13 10.41
CA THR A 16 9.95 -6.61 11.78
C THR A 16 8.87 -5.66 12.36
N GLY A 17 8.18 -6.11 13.42
CA GLY A 17 7.76 -5.19 14.48
C GLY A 17 6.49 -5.51 15.25
N ASP A 18 5.37 -5.79 14.59
CA ASP A 18 4.05 -5.79 15.22
C ASP A 18 2.98 -6.25 14.21
N ALA A 19 2.73 -7.56 14.12
CA ALA A 19 1.85 -8.16 13.09
C ALA A 19 0.36 -7.70 13.13
N HIS A 20 -0.02 -6.81 14.04
CA HIS A 20 -1.38 -6.28 14.22
C HIS A 20 -1.52 -4.75 14.17
N LEU A 21 -0.44 -4.01 13.91
CA LEU A 21 -0.53 -2.54 13.77
C LEU A 21 -0.52 -2.17 12.29
N ARG A 22 -1.67 -1.70 11.80
CA ARG A 22 -1.77 -1.09 10.46
C ARG A 22 -0.71 0.02 10.34
N PRO A 23 0.06 0.07 9.25
CA PRO A 23 1.09 1.08 9.09
C PRO A 23 0.46 2.48 9.04
N PRO A 24 1.16 3.53 9.50
CA PRO A 24 0.59 4.88 9.57
C PRO A 24 0.07 5.35 8.23
N CYS A 25 0.76 5.02 7.12
CA CYS A 25 0.33 5.36 5.77
C CYS A 25 -1.01 4.73 5.32
N GLU A 26 -1.43 3.61 5.91
CA GLU A 26 -2.74 3.00 5.68
C GLU A 26 -3.80 3.57 6.65
N VAL A 27 -3.40 3.85 7.89
CA VAL A 27 -4.27 4.43 8.92
C VAL A 27 -4.71 5.85 8.55
N THR A 28 -3.79 6.68 8.06
CA THR A 28 -4.06 8.07 7.66
C THR A 28 -4.73 8.19 6.30
N CYS A 29 -4.67 7.14 5.47
CA CYS A 29 -5.34 7.13 4.19
C CYS A 29 -6.87 7.03 4.40
N PRO A 30 -7.68 7.98 3.89
CA PRO A 30 -9.14 7.96 4.09
C PRO A 30 -9.84 6.72 3.50
N ILE A 31 -9.19 6.06 2.53
CA ILE A 31 -9.71 4.87 1.86
C ILE A 31 -8.97 3.59 2.26
N HIS A 32 -8.08 3.67 3.25
CA HIS A 32 -7.30 2.54 3.79
C HIS A 32 -6.65 1.68 2.69
N THR A 33 -6.02 2.35 1.71
CA THR A 33 -5.33 1.64 0.63
C THR A 33 -4.07 0.95 1.17
N ASP A 34 -3.78 -0.26 0.70
CA ASP A 34 -2.59 -1.03 1.12
C ASP A 34 -1.33 -0.46 0.48
N VAL A 35 -0.80 0.60 1.10
CA VAL A 35 0.38 1.34 0.64
C VAL A 35 1.61 0.46 0.58
N GLN A 36 1.84 -0.36 1.61
CA GLN A 36 3.04 -1.18 1.68
C GLN A 36 3.10 -2.17 0.51
N ARG A 37 1.98 -2.84 0.21
CA ARG A 37 1.93 -3.86 -0.83
C ARG A 37 2.16 -3.28 -2.22
N TYR A 38 1.50 -2.18 -2.60
CA TYR A 38 1.74 -1.63 -3.93
C TYR A 38 3.11 -0.96 -4.05
N VAL A 39 3.64 -0.34 -3.00
CA VAL A 39 5.00 0.23 -3.01
C VAL A 39 6.04 -0.88 -3.21
N GLN A 40 5.89 -2.01 -2.51
CA GLN A 40 6.75 -3.18 -2.71
C GLN A 40 6.66 -3.70 -4.14
N LEU A 41 5.46 -3.84 -4.70
CA LEU A 41 5.27 -4.29 -6.09
C LEU A 41 5.90 -3.33 -7.10
N VAL A 42 5.85 -2.03 -6.86
CA VAL A 42 6.58 -1.05 -7.70
C VAL A 42 8.09 -1.24 -7.57
N ALA A 43 8.62 -1.44 -6.35
CA ALA A 43 10.04 -1.71 -6.12
C ALA A 43 10.52 -3.02 -6.80
N GLU A 44 9.65 -4.03 -6.89
CA GLU A 44 9.88 -5.28 -7.64
C GLU A 44 9.76 -5.13 -9.16
N GLY A 45 9.46 -3.93 -9.68
CA GLY A 45 9.28 -3.71 -11.12
C GLY A 45 7.96 -4.26 -11.68
N ARG A 46 6.92 -4.39 -10.83
CA ARG A 46 5.61 -4.98 -11.17
C ARG A 46 4.47 -3.95 -11.09
N PRO A 47 4.49 -2.88 -11.90
CA PRO A 47 3.52 -1.78 -11.79
C PRO A 47 2.06 -2.20 -12.05
N ALA A 48 1.83 -3.15 -12.96
CA ALA A 48 0.48 -3.65 -13.23
C ALA A 48 -0.14 -4.37 -12.02
N ALA A 49 0.67 -5.10 -11.25
CA ALA A 49 0.23 -5.74 -10.01
C ALA A 49 0.00 -4.70 -8.91
N ALA A 50 0.88 -3.69 -8.80
CA ALA A 50 0.68 -2.56 -7.89
C ALA A 50 -0.65 -1.84 -8.18
N LEU A 51 -0.96 -1.57 -9.44
CA LEU A 51 -2.23 -0.96 -9.85
C LEU A 51 -3.44 -1.81 -9.47
N ALA A 52 -3.34 -3.13 -9.62
CA ALA A 52 -4.39 -4.04 -9.20
C ALA A 52 -4.68 -3.92 -7.69
N VAL A 53 -3.64 -3.82 -6.87
CA VAL A 53 -3.77 -3.60 -5.41
C VAL A 53 -4.45 -2.26 -5.11
N VAL A 54 -4.01 -1.17 -5.74
CA VAL A 54 -4.64 0.14 -5.55
C VAL A 54 -6.13 0.08 -5.91
N ARG A 55 -6.49 -0.65 -6.97
CA ARG A 55 -7.88 -0.83 -7.42
C ARG A 55 -8.76 -1.65 -6.47
N GLU A 56 -8.19 -2.39 -5.51
CA GLU A 56 -8.98 -3.11 -4.49
C GLU A 56 -9.80 -2.14 -3.63
N THR A 57 -9.28 -0.94 -3.37
CA THR A 57 -9.92 0.09 -2.51
C THR A 57 -10.26 1.37 -3.27
N ASN A 58 -9.67 1.60 -4.44
CA ASN A 58 -9.82 2.83 -5.21
C ASN A 58 -10.24 2.55 -6.66
N PRO A 59 -11.51 2.77 -7.03
CA PRO A 59 -11.99 2.57 -8.40
C PRO A 59 -11.43 3.62 -9.40
N LEU A 60 -10.86 4.73 -8.91
CA LEU A 60 -10.40 5.86 -9.71
C LEU A 60 -8.93 6.22 -9.40
N PRO A 61 -7.96 5.29 -9.57
CA PRO A 61 -6.56 5.51 -9.22
C PRO A 61 -5.94 6.71 -9.94
N GLN A 62 -6.32 6.94 -11.20
CA GLN A 62 -5.80 8.05 -12.01
C GLN A 62 -6.27 9.43 -11.54
N VAL A 63 -7.49 9.52 -11.04
CA VAL A 63 -8.02 10.78 -10.51
C VAL A 63 -7.43 11.04 -9.14
N ILE A 64 -7.51 10.06 -8.24
CA ILE A 64 -6.97 10.20 -6.88
C ILE A 64 -5.45 10.41 -6.90
N GLY A 65 -4.70 9.79 -7.81
CA GLY A 65 -3.27 10.05 -7.99
C GLY A 65 -2.92 11.49 -8.38
N ARG A 66 -3.89 12.31 -8.79
CA ARG A 66 -3.70 13.73 -9.13
C ARG A 66 -4.22 14.69 -8.07
N ILE A 67 -5.23 14.30 -7.30
CA ILE A 67 -5.89 15.16 -6.30
C ILE A 67 -5.58 14.78 -4.85
N CYS A 68 -4.87 13.68 -4.61
CA CYS A 68 -4.57 13.21 -3.27
C CYS A 68 -3.67 14.20 -2.53
N ALA A 69 -4.13 14.67 -1.38
CA ALA A 69 -3.39 15.54 -0.47
C ALA A 69 -2.31 14.79 0.36
N HIS A 70 -2.05 13.52 0.03
CA HIS A 70 -0.94 12.71 0.56
C HIS A 70 -0.69 12.79 2.09
N PRO A 71 -1.74 12.68 2.96
CA PRO A 71 -1.53 12.68 4.41
C PRO A 71 -0.69 11.47 4.89
N CYS A 72 -0.62 10.42 4.08
CA CYS A 72 0.20 9.25 4.34
C CYS A 72 1.71 9.50 4.21
N GLU A 73 2.13 10.57 3.52
CA GLU A 73 3.54 10.95 3.41
C GLU A 73 4.00 11.75 4.64
N GLU A 74 3.10 12.50 5.28
CA GLU A 74 3.38 13.27 6.49
C GLU A 74 3.76 12.37 7.68
N ASP A 75 3.03 11.26 7.85
CA ASP A 75 3.27 10.28 8.92
C ASP A 75 4.12 9.08 8.48
N CYS A 76 4.88 9.22 7.38
CA CYS A 76 5.69 8.12 6.87
C CYS A 76 6.85 7.80 7.83
N ARG A 77 6.92 6.56 8.33
CA ARG A 77 8.03 6.10 9.21
C ARG A 77 9.41 6.31 8.61
N ARG A 78 9.53 6.26 7.27
CA ARG A 78 10.81 6.50 6.58
C ARG A 78 11.33 7.93 6.81
N GLY A 79 10.42 8.89 6.97
CA GLY A 79 10.73 10.27 7.35
C GLY A 79 11.41 10.43 8.72
N GLN A 80 11.44 9.37 9.55
CA GLN A 80 12.18 9.37 10.81
C GLN A 80 13.67 8.99 10.64
N VAL A 81 14.03 8.46 9.46
CA VAL A 81 15.40 8.04 9.12
C VAL A 81 16.00 9.00 8.10
N ASP A 82 15.26 9.29 7.03
CA ASP A 82 15.63 10.18 5.92
C ASP A 82 14.35 10.82 5.32
N GLU A 83 14.12 10.76 4.01
CA GLU A 83 12.92 11.32 3.38
C GLU A 83 11.73 10.35 3.33
N PRO A 84 10.49 10.86 3.53
CA PRO A 84 9.27 10.10 3.25
C PRO A 84 9.25 9.50 1.85
N ILE A 85 8.62 8.32 1.73
CA ILE A 85 8.37 7.72 0.42
C ILE A 85 7.37 8.60 -0.34
N ALA A 86 7.65 8.89 -1.60
CA ALA A 86 6.74 9.61 -2.51
C ALA A 86 5.55 8.74 -2.96
N ILE A 87 4.74 8.29 -2.00
CA ILE A 87 3.61 7.37 -2.13
C ILE A 87 2.61 7.82 -3.21
N CYS A 88 2.27 9.11 -3.26
CA CYS A 88 1.35 9.68 -4.23
C CYS A 88 1.90 9.58 -5.65
N ASN A 89 3.20 9.85 -5.84
CA ASN A 89 3.88 9.72 -7.12
C ASN A 89 3.93 8.26 -7.59
N LEU A 90 4.21 7.31 -6.68
CA LEU A 90 4.20 5.88 -7.00
C LEU A 90 2.80 5.41 -7.41
N LYS A 91 1.76 5.83 -6.70
CA LYS A 91 0.36 5.56 -7.05
C LYS A 91 -0.01 6.10 -8.43
N ARG A 92 0.47 7.31 -8.76
CA ARG A 92 0.27 7.93 -10.09
C ARG A 92 1.05 7.24 -11.19
N ALA A 93 2.26 6.77 -10.92
CA ALA A 93 3.10 6.06 -11.89
C ALA A 93 2.61 4.64 -12.18
N ALA A 94 1.92 4.02 -11.23
CA ALA A 94 1.37 2.67 -11.39
C ALA A 94 0.17 2.61 -12.35
N GLY A 95 -0.55 3.73 -12.59
CA GLY A 95 -1.81 3.74 -13.34
C GLY A 95 -1.82 4.53 -14.63
#